data_AF-A0A660S0D4-F1
#
_entry.id   AF-A0A660S0D4-F1
#
_cell.length_a   1.000
_cell.length_b   1.000
_cell.length_c   1.000
_cell.angle_alpha   90.00
_cell.angle_beta   90.00
_cell.angle_gamma   90.00
#
_symmetry.space_group_name_H-M   'P 1'
#
loop_
_entity.id
_entity.type
_entity.pdbx_description
1 polymer ?
#
loop_
_entity_poly.entity_id
_entity_poly.type
_entity_poly.pdbx_seq_one_letter_code
_entity_poly.pdbx_strand_id
1 'polypeptide(L)'
;MLLIDTRCGDKIEIKGFLGKDAILKKIETMGLRKGDIFEVIQRWGKNFLLKNGNNRLIISSDIAKNIEVELISTTLPFWRYRSWIRRRWRWGWFK
;
A
#
# COMPACT_ATOMS: atom_id res chain seq x y z
N MET A 1 -6.38 -1.21 -12.97
CA MET A 1 -5.05 -0.56 -12.74
C MET A 1 -4.13 -1.59 -12.09
N LEU A 2 -2.82 -1.34 -12.00
CA LEU A 2 -1.93 -2.25 -11.25
C LEU A 2 -1.75 -1.81 -9.80
N LEU A 3 -1.49 -2.76 -8.90
CA LEU A 3 -1.21 -2.46 -7.49
C LEU A 3 -0.01 -1.50 -7.33
N ILE A 4 0.96 -1.55 -8.24
CA ILE A 4 2.13 -0.67 -8.22
C ILE A 4 1.79 0.81 -8.46
N ASP A 5 0.65 1.12 -9.07
CA ASP A 5 0.25 2.50 -9.37
C ASP A 5 -0.53 3.16 -8.22
N THR A 6 -0.89 2.36 -7.20
CA THR A 6 -1.71 2.81 -6.07
C THR A 6 -0.96 3.73 -5.12
N ARG A 7 -1.68 4.71 -4.56
CA ARG A 7 -1.16 5.68 -3.59
C ARG A 7 -1.50 5.25 -2.16
N CYS A 8 -0.79 5.84 -1.21
CA CYS A 8 -1.10 5.64 0.21
C CYS A 8 -2.47 6.26 0.51
N GLY A 9 -3.33 5.49 1.17
CA GLY A 9 -4.72 5.84 1.50
C GLY A 9 -5.76 5.30 0.53
N ASP A 10 -5.34 4.67 -0.58
CA ASP A 10 -6.28 4.05 -1.52
C ASP A 10 -6.86 2.76 -0.94
N LYS A 11 -8.18 2.60 -1.07
CA LYS A 11 -8.88 1.33 -0.91
C LYS A 11 -9.09 0.71 -2.28
N ILE A 12 -8.58 -0.50 -2.42
CA ILE A 12 -8.49 -1.22 -3.68
C ILE A 12 -9.08 -2.62 -3.55
N GLU A 13 -9.65 -3.12 -4.65
CA GLU A 13 -10.15 -4.49 -4.78
C GLU A 13 -9.29 -5.26 -5.77
N ILE A 14 -8.91 -6.49 -5.45
CA ILE A 14 -8.16 -7.35 -6.37
C ILE A 14 -9.10 -7.95 -7.41
N LYS A 15 -8.90 -7.63 -8.69
CA LYS A 15 -9.64 -8.24 -9.80
C LYS A 15 -8.95 -9.47 -10.36
N GLY A 16 -7.63 -9.40 -10.47
CA GLY A 16 -6.89 -10.36 -11.26
C GLY A 16 -5.42 -10.43 -10.90
N PHE A 17 -4.80 -11.51 -11.36
CA PHE A 17 -3.37 -11.72 -11.27
C PHE A 17 -2.85 -12.02 -12.67
N LEU A 18 -1.72 -11.42 -13.01
CA LEU A 18 -1.02 -11.57 -14.27
C LEU A 18 0.31 -12.31 -14.01
N GLY A 19 0.79 -13.06 -14.99
CA GLY A 19 2.13 -13.65 -14.95
C GLY A 19 2.16 -15.17 -14.86
N LYS A 20 3.36 -15.70 -14.65
CA LYS A 20 3.66 -17.15 -14.68
C LYS A 20 3.16 -17.85 -13.42
N ASP A 21 2.88 -19.15 -13.53
CA ASP A 21 2.35 -19.99 -12.44
C ASP A 21 3.15 -19.91 -11.13
N ALA A 22 4.48 -19.76 -11.21
CA ALA A 22 5.33 -19.62 -10.02
C ALA A 22 5.00 -18.36 -9.20
N ILE A 23 4.66 -17.26 -9.87
CA ILE A 23 4.28 -16.00 -9.23
C ILE A 23 2.86 -16.11 -8.67
N LEU A 24 1.94 -16.73 -9.43
CA LEU A 24 0.56 -16.98 -9.00
C LEU A 24 0.52 -17.82 -7.72
N LYS A 25 1.26 -18.93 -7.67
CA LYS A 25 1.38 -19.74 -6.45
C LYS A 25 1.91 -18.94 -5.27
N LYS A 26 2.89 -18.07 -5.50
CA LYS A 26 3.44 -17.20 -4.44
C LYS A 26 2.39 -16.23 -3.90
N ILE A 27 1.60 -15.62 -4.80
CA ILE A 27 0.47 -14.73 -4.46
C ILE A 27 -0.57 -15.48 -3.63
N GLU A 28 -0.95 -16.68 -4.05
CA GLU A 28 -1.90 -17.54 -3.33
C GLU A 28 -1.38 -17.93 -1.93
N THR A 29 -0.11 -18.31 -1.80
CA THR A 29 0.49 -18.64 -0.50
C THR A 29 0.55 -17.46 0.48
N MET A 30 0.57 -16.23 -0.03
CA MET A 30 0.45 -15.03 0.81
C MET A 30 -0.99 -14.76 1.25
N GLY A 31 -1.98 -15.49 0.73
CA GLY A 31 -3.38 -15.35 1.09
C GLY A 31 -4.12 -14.26 0.32
N LEU A 32 -3.60 -13.83 -0.83
CA LEU A 32 -4.26 -12.86 -1.70
C LEU A 32 -5.21 -13.60 -2.64
N ARG A 33 -6.50 -13.25 -2.61
CA ARG A 33 -7.53 -13.83 -3.48
C ARG A 33 -8.22 -12.74 -4.30
N LYS A 34 -8.85 -13.16 -5.40
CA LYS A 34 -9.71 -12.27 -6.20
C LYS A 34 -10.92 -11.86 -5.38
N GLY A 35 -11.29 -10.59 -5.45
CA GLY A 35 -12.37 -9.97 -4.67
C GLY A 35 -11.95 -9.45 -3.30
N ASP A 36 -10.71 -9.70 -2.87
CA ASP A 36 -10.24 -9.16 -1.59
C ASP A 36 -10.07 -7.63 -1.66
N ILE A 37 -10.48 -6.96 -0.58
CA ILE A 37 -10.39 -5.51 -0.43
C ILE A 37 -9.24 -5.19 0.51
N PHE A 38 -8.35 -4.30 0.05
CA PHE A 38 -7.20 -3.84 0.80
C PHE A 38 -7.13 -2.33 0.87
N GLU A 39 -6.64 -1.81 1.98
CA GLU A 39 -6.24 -0.42 2.15
C GLU A 39 -4.71 -0.31 2.08
N VAL A 40 -4.21 0.57 1.21
CA VAL A 40 -2.78 0.85 1.09
C VAL A 40 -2.36 1.80 2.19
N ILE A 41 -1.78 1.29 3.28
CA ILE A 41 -1.37 2.14 4.40
C ILE A 41 -0.14 2.96 4.03
N GLN A 42 0.89 2.27 3.50
CA GLN A 42 2.19 2.89 3.32
C GLN A 42 3.00 2.21 2.23
N ARG A 43 3.79 3.00 1.51
CA ARG A 43 4.81 2.53 0.57
C ARG A 43 6.20 2.78 1.16
N TRP A 44 7.02 1.73 1.23
CA TRP A 44 8.41 1.77 1.68
C TRP A 44 9.33 1.36 0.53
N GLY A 45 9.67 2.32 -0.33
CA GLY A 45 10.52 2.06 -1.51
C GLY A 45 9.89 1.01 -2.42
N LYS A 46 10.45 -0.20 -2.40
CA LYS A 46 9.96 -1.36 -3.16
C LYS A 46 8.87 -2.16 -2.47
N ASN A 47 8.50 -1.86 -1.22
CA ASN A 47 7.51 -2.64 -0.48
C ASN A 47 6.22 -1.83 -0.24
N PHE A 48 5.10 -2.53 -0.18
CA PHE A 48 3.76 -2.00 0.06
C PHE A 48 3.19 -2.65 1.29
N LEU A 49 2.73 -1.84 2.24
CA LEU A 49 1.98 -2.30 3.39
C LEU A 49 0.49 -2.17 3.11
N LEU A 50 -0.16 -3.32 2.93
CA LEU A 50 -1.60 -3.44 2.74
C LEU A 50 -2.27 -3.88 4.04
N LYS A 51 -3.52 -3.46 4.22
CA LYS A 51 -4.36 -3.88 5.34
C LYS A 51 -5.71 -4.35 4.85
N ASN A 52 -6.15 -5.49 5.35
CA ASN A 52 -7.50 -6.02 5.17
C ASN A 52 -8.06 -6.31 6.56
N GLY A 53 -8.91 -5.42 7.07
CA GLY A 53 -9.43 -5.48 8.44
C GLY A 53 -8.30 -5.50 9.49
N ASN A 54 -8.10 -6.65 10.15
CA ASN A 54 -7.05 -6.86 11.15
C ASN A 54 -5.74 -7.38 10.57
N ASN A 55 -5.75 -7.92 9.35
CA ASN A 55 -4.57 -8.48 8.72
C ASN A 55 -3.75 -7.38 8.04
N ARG A 56 -2.43 -7.44 8.24
CA ARG A 56 -1.46 -6.58 7.56
C ARG A 56 -0.54 -7.45 6.72
N LEU A 57 -0.33 -7.04 5.48
CA LEU A 57 0.42 -7.82 4.51
C LEU A 57 1.43 -6.92 3.82
N ILE A 58 2.66 -7.42 3.67
CA ILE A 58 3.73 -6.70 2.99
C ILE A 58 3.94 -7.34 1.62
N ILE A 59 3.76 -6.55 0.56
CA ILE A 59 3.98 -6.98 -0.83
C ILE A 59 5.18 -6.25 -1.41
N SER A 60 6.09 -6.99 -2.03
CA SER A 60 7.17 -6.41 -2.82
C SER A 60 6.68 -5.90 -4.18
N SER A 61 7.30 -4.86 -4.72
CA SER A 61 6.95 -4.21 -5.99
C SER A 61 6.95 -5.18 -7.18
N ASP A 62 7.81 -6.20 -7.13
CA ASP A 62 7.92 -7.21 -8.18
C ASP A 62 6.66 -8.08 -8.27
N ILE A 63 5.97 -8.25 -7.14
CA ILE A 63 4.67 -8.95 -7.08
C ILE A 63 3.55 -7.96 -7.39
N ALA A 64 3.63 -6.72 -6.89
CA ALA A 64 2.64 -5.68 -7.14
C ALA A 64 2.40 -5.37 -8.63
N LYS A 65 3.43 -5.49 -9.48
CA LYS A 65 3.31 -5.31 -10.94
C LYS A 65 2.40 -6.35 -11.61
N ASN A 66 2.20 -7.48 -10.95
CA ASN A 66 1.46 -8.63 -11.44
C ASN A 66 0.03 -8.70 -10.87
N ILE A 67 -0.40 -7.70 -10.10
CA ILE A 67 -1.72 -7.68 -9.47
C ILE A 67 -2.56 -6.57 -10.10
N GLU A 68 -3.67 -6.96 -10.71
CA GLU A 68 -4.68 -6.04 -11.21
C GLU A 68 -5.67 -5.70 -10.10
N VAL A 69 -5.85 -4.39 -9.90
CA VAL A 69 -6.75 -3.85 -8.90
C VAL A 69 -7.68 -2.79 -9.46
N GLU A 70 -8.81 -2.65 -8.80
CA GLU A 70 -9.80 -1.59 -9.02
C GLU A 70 -9.82 -0.63 -7.82
N LEU A 71 -10.00 0.66 -8.06
CA LEU A 71 -10.06 1.66 -6.99
C LEU A 71 -11.51 1.74 -6.52
N ILE A 72 -11.75 1.46 -5.25
CA ILE A 72 -13.07 1.68 -4.66
C ILE A 72 -13.17 3.12 -4.16
N SER A 73 -12.17 3.58 -3.41
CA SER A 73 -12.14 4.92 -2.83
C SER A 73 -10.73 5.35 -2.47
N THR A 74 -10.46 6.64 -2.50
CA THR A 74 -9.20 7.21 -2.04
C THR A 74 -9.44 7.97 -0.75
N THR A 75 -8.80 7.53 0.33
CA THR A 75 -8.71 8.33 1.55
C THR A 75 -7.47 9.20 1.45
N LEU A 76 -7.58 10.50 1.74
CA LEU A 76 -6.41 11.37 1.71
C LEU A 76 -5.35 10.88 2.71
N PRO A 77 -4.08 10.75 2.29
CA PRO A 77 -3.05 10.20 3.16
C PRO A 77 -2.82 11.09 4.37
N PHE A 78 -2.77 10.45 5.55
CA PHE A 78 -2.54 11.07 6.86
C PHE A 78 -1.28 11.96 6.90
N TRP A 79 -0.27 11.70 6.05
CA TRP A 79 0.97 12.49 5.97
C TRP A 79 0.76 13.96 5.60
N ARG A 80 -0.36 14.34 4.95
CA ARG A 80 -0.69 15.77 4.72
C ARG A 80 -0.96 16.54 6.02
N TYR A 81 -1.26 15.87 7.14
CA TYR A 81 -1.48 16.53 8.44
C TYR A 81 -0.19 16.75 9.24
N ARG A 82 0.90 16.01 8.98
CA ARG A 82 2.10 16.05 9.86
C ARG A 82 3.07 17.19 9.55
N SER A 83 2.93 17.85 8.40
CA SER A 83 3.77 18.99 7.97
C SER A 83 3.64 20.21 8.88
N TRP A 84 2.52 20.35 9.61
CA TRP A 84 2.24 21.53 10.44
C TRP A 84 2.81 21.45 11.86
N ILE A 85 3.17 20.27 12.38
CA ILE A 85 3.53 20.08 13.80
C ILE A 85 5.04 20.26 14.07
N ARG A 86 5.90 20.26 13.04
CA ARG A 86 7.37 20.32 13.21
C ARG A 86 7.98 21.72 13.32
N ARG A 87 7.18 22.79 13.42
CA ARG A 87 7.68 24.18 13.59
C ARG A 87 7.63 24.70 15.04
N ARG A 88 7.51 23.84 16.04
CA ARG A 88 7.52 24.28 17.45
C ARG A 88 8.81 23.82 18.12
N TRP A 89 9.57 24.80 18.61
CA TRP A 89 10.73 24.72 19.54
C TRP A 89 12.13 24.49 18.93
N ARG A 90 12.73 25.57 18.42
CA ARG A 90 14.18 25.84 18.59
C ARG A 90 14.34 27.18 19.30
N TRP A 91 14.23 27.18 20.63
CA TRP A 91 14.83 28.19 21.48
C TRP A 91 16.01 27.51 22.15
N GLY A 92 17.22 28.02 21.94
CA GLY A 92 18.36 27.53 22.67
C GLY A 92 19.71 27.88 22.05
N TRP A 93 20.28 28.96 22.57
CA TRP A 93 21.72 29.19 22.76
C TRP A 93 22.55 29.40 21.50
N PHE A 94 22.58 30.65 21.03
CA PHE A 94 23.83 31.22 20.51
C PHE A 94 24.26 32.33 21.47
N LYS A 95 25.46 32.12 22.05
CA LYS A 95 26.24 33.08 22.82
C LYS A 95 26.67 34.25 21.95
#